data_AF-A0AAU8J8R9-F1
#
_entry.id   AF-A0AAU8J8R9-F1
#
_cell.length_a   1.000
_cell.length_b   1.000
_cell.length_c   1.000
_cell.angle_alpha   90.00
_cell.angle_beta   90.00
_cell.angle_gamma   90.00
#
_symmetry.space_group_name_H-M   'P 1'
#
loop_
_entity.id
_entity.type
_entity.pdbx_description
1 polymer ?
#
loop_
_entity_poly.entity_id
_entity_poly.type
_entity_poly.pdbx_seq_one_letter_code
_entity_poly.pdbx_strand_id
1 'polypeptide(L)'
;MKNRATFWLVFPLMLGLFACSNSGESDRTDASTSPPPAAENPVSNPLPVPTTPPADMANQRSATSGATSGESAAVSPEIRQQILTELYSQQKALNLCDGFLDQNYSQTESQVFALDAETYLVHLQCSLAAYQASFEFLTYQKKASGGEFKPMTLTVFNENPSGKPTQENVRTVGGMPTYNPETRSLTIFTKFRGVGDCGSLANYQLKDGEFQLVKYQAKFACDGNAIDPEKYPQIFP
;
A
#
# COMPACT_ATOMS: atom_id res chain seq x y z
N MET A 1 -34.26 -55.23 13.70
CA MET A 1 -34.95 -54.87 12.44
C MET A 1 -34.10 -53.77 11.80
N LYS A 2 -33.21 -54.09 10.84
CA LYS A 2 -33.36 -53.91 9.37
C LYS A 2 -33.85 -52.47 9.03
N ASN A 3 -33.11 -51.58 8.34
CA ASN A 3 -32.30 -51.77 7.14
C ASN A 3 -31.24 -50.66 6.91
N ARG A 4 -30.21 -51.05 6.16
CA ARG A 4 -29.18 -50.25 5.48
C ARG A 4 -29.73 -49.58 4.21
N ALA A 5 -29.12 -48.48 3.76
CA ALA A 5 -28.78 -48.29 2.34
C ALA A 5 -27.65 -47.25 2.16
N THR A 6 -26.51 -47.76 1.74
CA THR A 6 -25.32 -47.06 1.26
C THR A 6 -25.49 -46.79 -0.23
N PHE A 7 -25.14 -45.59 -0.72
CA PHE A 7 -24.98 -45.36 -2.16
C PHE A 7 -23.64 -44.63 -2.41
N TRP A 8 -22.70 -45.38 -2.98
CA TRP A 8 -21.46 -44.87 -3.59
C TRP A 8 -21.76 -44.58 -5.06
N LEU A 9 -21.40 -43.38 -5.55
CA LEU A 9 -21.33 -43.10 -6.98
C LEU A 9 -19.86 -42.89 -7.36
N VAL A 10 -19.38 -43.83 -8.16
CA VAL A 10 -18.07 -43.87 -8.82
C VAL A 10 -18.13 -42.96 -10.04
N PHE A 11 -17.23 -41.97 -10.13
CA PHE A 11 -17.03 -41.15 -11.34
C PHE A 11 -15.91 -41.75 -12.18
N PRO A 12 -16.10 -41.95 -13.51
CA PRO A 12 -15.08 -42.51 -14.37
C PRO A 12 -14.08 -41.45 -14.83
N LEU A 13 -12.82 -41.86 -14.81
CA LEU A 13 -11.65 -41.23 -15.39
C LEU A 13 -11.74 -41.33 -16.93
N MET A 14 -11.83 -40.19 -17.63
CA MET A 14 -11.70 -40.13 -19.09
C MET A 14 -10.35 -39.48 -19.44
N LEU A 15 -9.42 -40.33 -19.87
CA LEU A 15 -8.17 -39.98 -20.53
C LEU A 15 -8.48 -39.49 -21.95
N GLY A 16 -8.23 -38.22 -22.24
CA GLY A 16 -8.28 -37.65 -23.58
C GLY A 16 -6.87 -37.37 -24.11
N LEU A 17 -6.34 -38.29 -24.92
CA LEU A 17 -5.16 -38.08 -25.77
C LEU A 17 -5.57 -37.23 -26.99
N PHE A 18 -5.06 -36.00 -27.09
CA PHE A 18 -5.07 -35.25 -28.35
C PHE A 18 -3.67 -35.31 -28.97
N ALA A 19 -3.55 -36.11 -30.03
CA ALA A 19 -2.45 -36.04 -30.98
C ALA A 19 -2.84 -35.08 -32.10
N CYS A 20 -2.08 -33.99 -32.27
CA CYS A 20 -2.09 -33.21 -33.50
C CYS A 20 -0.77 -33.47 -34.24
N SER A 21 -0.88 -34.22 -35.35
CA SER A 21 0.11 -34.27 -36.42
C SER A 21 0.26 -32.88 -37.03
N ASN A 22 1.50 -32.41 -37.19
CA ASN A 22 1.80 -31.30 -38.09
C ASN A 22 2.88 -31.75 -39.08
N SER A 23 2.44 -31.98 -40.31
CA SER A 23 3.25 -32.16 -41.51
C SER A 23 3.50 -30.79 -42.13
N GLY A 24 4.75 -30.42 -42.38
CA GLY A 24 5.09 -29.16 -43.02
C GLY A 24 6.58 -28.94 -43.15
N GLU A 25 7.21 -29.74 -44.00
CA GLU A 25 8.54 -29.52 -44.56
C GLU A 25 8.52 -28.24 -45.42
N SER A 26 9.40 -27.28 -45.11
CA SER A 26 9.80 -26.24 -46.06
C SER A 26 11.26 -25.91 -45.82
N ASP A 27 12.07 -26.37 -46.76
CA ASP A 27 13.43 -25.93 -47.05
C ASP A 27 13.59 -24.41 -46.84
N ARG A 28 14.53 -24.04 -45.98
CA ARG A 28 15.22 -22.76 -46.06
C ARG A 28 16.72 -22.99 -45.93
N THR A 29 17.39 -22.61 -47.00
CA THR A 29 18.82 -22.61 -47.22
C THR A 29 19.47 -21.60 -46.27
N ASP A 30 20.30 -22.07 -45.35
CA ASP A 30 21.13 -21.21 -44.48
C ASP A 30 22.30 -20.65 -45.29
N ALA A 31 22.15 -19.40 -45.74
CA ALA A 31 23.27 -18.56 -46.12
C ALA A 31 23.89 -17.97 -44.86
N SER A 32 24.94 -18.62 -44.35
CA SER A 32 25.81 -18.10 -43.31
C SER A 32 26.47 -16.79 -43.79
N THR A 33 25.96 -15.66 -43.31
CA THR A 33 26.64 -14.36 -43.37
C THR A 33 26.74 -13.85 -41.95
N SER A 34 27.95 -13.87 -41.42
CA SER A 34 28.26 -13.33 -40.09
C SER A 34 27.89 -11.84 -40.02
N PRO A 35 27.24 -11.37 -38.93
CA PRO A 35 27.03 -9.94 -38.74
C PRO A 35 28.38 -9.24 -38.45
N PRO A 36 28.56 -7.99 -38.91
CA PRO A 36 29.73 -7.20 -38.54
C PRO A 36 29.74 -6.91 -37.03
N PRO A 37 30.92 -6.70 -36.43
CA PRO A 37 31.03 -6.38 -35.01
C PRO A 37 30.29 -5.08 -34.69
N ALA A 38 29.51 -5.12 -33.60
CA ALA A 38 28.84 -3.95 -33.05
C ALA A 38 29.89 -2.89 -32.68
N ALA A 39 29.68 -1.66 -33.13
CA ALA A 39 30.45 -0.52 -32.69
C ALA A 39 30.25 -0.33 -31.18
N GLU A 40 31.35 -0.33 -30.44
CA GLU A 40 31.36 -0.04 -29.00
C GLU A 40 30.86 1.40 -28.78
N ASN A 41 29.70 1.54 -28.15
CA ASN A 41 29.26 2.82 -27.63
C ASN A 41 30.24 3.27 -26.53
N PRO A 42 30.67 4.55 -26.50
CA PRO A 42 31.52 5.05 -25.44
C PRO A 42 30.79 4.90 -24.09
N VAL A 43 31.44 4.20 -23.16
CA VAL A 43 31.05 4.09 -21.76
C VAL A 43 30.93 5.51 -21.21
N SER A 44 29.69 5.98 -21.05
CA SER A 44 29.43 7.22 -20.33
C SER A 44 29.74 6.96 -18.86
N ASN A 45 30.70 7.70 -18.32
CA ASN A 45 31.05 7.63 -16.91
C ASN A 45 29.78 7.86 -16.06
N PRO A 46 29.51 7.04 -15.04
CA PRO A 46 28.39 7.27 -14.15
C PRO A 46 28.54 8.64 -13.49
N LEU A 47 27.45 9.41 -13.53
CA LEU A 47 27.36 10.70 -12.83
C LEU A 47 27.67 10.48 -11.34
N PRO A 48 28.47 11.36 -10.71
CA PRO A 48 28.80 11.23 -9.30
C PRO A 48 27.52 11.31 -8.46
N VAL A 49 27.26 10.25 -7.68
CA VAL A 49 26.20 10.23 -6.68
C VAL A 49 26.58 11.22 -5.57
N PRO A 50 25.72 12.19 -5.20
CA PRO A 50 25.99 13.05 -4.07
C PRO A 50 26.04 12.21 -2.79
N THR A 51 27.21 12.11 -2.17
CA THR A 51 27.42 11.38 -0.90
C THR A 51 27.03 12.20 0.33
N THR A 52 26.44 13.38 0.12
CA THR A 52 26.05 14.29 1.20
C THR A 52 24.53 14.45 1.22
N PRO A 53 23.84 14.05 2.30
CA PRO A 53 22.45 14.42 2.52
C PRO A 53 22.32 15.95 2.45
N PRO A 54 21.23 16.51 1.87
CA PRO A 54 20.97 17.94 1.95
C PRO A 54 20.95 18.37 3.41
N ALA A 55 21.78 19.36 3.76
CA ALA A 55 22.03 19.80 5.13
C ALA A 55 20.86 20.58 5.79
N ASP A 56 19.67 20.62 5.18
CA ASP A 56 18.62 21.57 5.57
C ASP A 56 17.35 20.95 6.19
N MET A 57 17.36 19.68 6.61
CA MET A 57 16.27 19.13 7.45
C MET A 57 16.70 18.75 8.87
N ALA A 58 17.93 19.09 9.28
CA ALA A 58 18.43 18.82 10.63
C ALA A 58 17.94 19.81 11.70
N ASN A 59 17.20 20.87 11.35
CA ASN A 59 16.90 21.98 12.27
C ASN A 59 15.43 22.09 12.70
N GLN A 60 14.74 20.96 12.92
CA GLN A 60 13.43 20.95 13.60
C GLN A 60 13.41 20.18 14.93
N ARG A 61 14.58 19.83 15.48
CA ARG A 61 14.70 19.32 16.86
C ARG A 61 15.40 20.33 17.76
N SER A 62 14.79 21.49 18.00
CA SER A 62 15.01 22.29 19.22
C SER A 62 14.13 23.54 19.22
N ALA A 63 12.88 23.39 19.62
CA ALA A 63 12.14 24.40 20.40
C ALA A 63 10.77 23.81 20.74
N THR A 64 10.60 23.36 21.98
CA THR A 64 9.43 23.56 22.86
C THR A 64 9.47 22.47 23.93
N SER A 65 10.25 22.74 24.97
CA SER A 65 10.03 22.17 26.30
C SER A 65 8.90 22.99 26.93
N GLY A 66 7.78 22.33 27.24
CA GLY A 66 6.67 22.93 28.00
C GLY A 66 5.30 22.85 27.33
N ALA A 67 4.74 21.65 27.20
CA ALA A 67 3.29 21.43 27.16
C ALA A 67 2.97 20.00 27.61
N THR A 68 2.40 19.87 28.80
CA THR A 68 1.73 18.66 29.27
C THR A 68 0.34 18.64 28.63
N SER A 69 0.10 17.81 27.60
CA SER A 69 -1.25 17.44 27.12
C SER A 69 -1.19 16.44 25.94
N GLY A 70 -1.82 15.27 26.10
CA GLY A 70 -2.07 14.32 25.01
C GLY A 70 -1.41 12.96 25.18
N GLU A 71 -1.66 12.28 26.31
CA GLU A 71 -1.34 10.85 26.44
C GLU A 71 -2.20 10.09 25.42
N SER A 72 -1.52 9.67 24.36
CA SER A 72 -2.03 9.07 23.13
C SER A 72 -3.16 8.07 23.33
N ALA A 73 -4.20 8.15 22.49
CA ALA A 73 -5.21 7.08 22.32
C ALA A 73 -4.65 5.79 21.69
N ALA A 74 -3.33 5.58 21.75
CA ALA A 74 -2.68 4.32 21.50
C ALA A 74 -3.12 3.30 22.55
N VAL A 75 -3.50 2.12 22.08
CA VAL A 75 -3.90 1.02 22.97
C VAL A 75 -2.68 0.42 23.69
N SER A 76 -2.94 -0.34 24.75
CA SER A 76 -1.85 -1.05 25.44
C SER A 76 -1.11 -2.00 24.48
N PRO A 77 0.19 -2.26 24.70
CA PRO A 77 0.95 -3.18 23.86
C PRO A 77 0.33 -4.58 23.74
N GLU A 78 -0.32 -5.06 24.79
CA GLU A 78 -0.98 -6.37 24.81
C GLU A 78 -2.21 -6.39 23.90
N ILE A 79 -3.05 -5.36 23.96
CA ILE A 79 -4.23 -5.23 23.08
C ILE A 79 -3.77 -5.09 21.62
N ARG A 80 -2.78 -4.24 21.36
CA ARG A 80 -2.18 -4.10 20.03
C ARG A 80 -1.71 -5.46 19.51
N GLN A 81 -0.94 -6.20 20.31
CA GLN A 81 -0.40 -7.50 19.89
C GLN A 81 -1.50 -8.53 19.63
N GLN A 82 -2.54 -8.59 20.47
CA GLN A 82 -3.68 -9.48 20.27
C GLN A 82 -4.40 -9.20 18.96
N ILE A 83 -4.73 -7.93 18.69
CA ILE A 83 -5.42 -7.52 17.46
C ILE A 83 -4.56 -7.83 16.24
N LEU A 84 -3.28 -7.49 16.26
CA LEU A 84 -2.38 -7.75 15.12
C LEU A 84 -2.19 -9.26 14.90
N THR A 85 -2.02 -10.06 15.95
CA THR A 85 -1.95 -11.52 15.82
C THR A 85 -3.22 -12.10 15.19
N GLU A 86 -4.40 -11.62 15.61
CA GLU A 86 -5.67 -12.03 15.02
C GLU A 86 -5.76 -11.62 13.53
N LEU A 87 -5.41 -10.38 13.20
CA LEU A 87 -5.38 -9.86 11.82
C LEU A 87 -4.52 -10.73 10.89
N TYR A 88 -3.29 -11.07 11.31
CA TYR A 88 -2.39 -11.88 10.48
C TYR A 88 -2.89 -13.32 10.30
N SER A 89 -3.64 -13.85 11.26
CA SER A 89 -4.28 -15.16 11.10
C SER A 89 -5.32 -15.17 9.96
N GLN A 90 -5.90 -14.00 9.66
CA GLN A 90 -6.91 -13.78 8.62
C GLN A 90 -6.34 -13.20 7.32
N GLN A 91 -5.02 -13.05 7.18
CA GLN A 91 -4.39 -12.30 6.08
C GLN A 91 -4.85 -12.68 4.67
N LYS A 92 -5.02 -13.99 4.41
CA LYS A 92 -5.42 -14.51 3.10
C LYS A 92 -6.90 -14.24 2.82
N ALA A 93 -7.75 -14.38 3.84
CA ALA A 93 -9.18 -14.18 3.73
C ALA A 93 -9.52 -12.70 3.50
N LEU A 94 -8.75 -11.80 4.12
CA LEU A 94 -8.93 -10.35 3.99
C LEU A 94 -8.17 -9.74 2.80
N ASN A 95 -7.42 -10.55 2.05
CA ASN A 95 -6.51 -10.11 0.99
C ASN A 95 -5.71 -8.87 1.41
N LEU A 96 -5.02 -8.96 2.55
CA LEU A 96 -4.31 -7.81 3.11
C LEU A 96 -3.21 -7.34 2.17
N CYS A 97 -3.12 -6.02 2.00
CA CYS A 97 -2.10 -5.32 1.23
C CYS A 97 -2.01 -5.79 -0.22
N ASP A 98 -3.15 -6.17 -0.79
CA ASP A 98 -3.28 -6.75 -2.14
C ASP A 98 -2.30 -7.92 -2.39
N GLY A 99 -1.93 -8.65 -1.33
CA GLY A 99 -1.00 -9.78 -1.36
C GLY A 99 0.49 -9.42 -1.19
N PHE A 100 0.83 -8.15 -1.01
CA PHE A 100 2.22 -7.64 -0.88
C PHE A 100 2.61 -7.29 0.56
N LEU A 101 2.12 -8.06 1.53
CA LEU A 101 2.41 -7.87 2.95
C LEU A 101 3.82 -8.37 3.31
N ASP A 102 4.71 -7.47 3.75
CA ASP A 102 5.91 -7.85 4.49
C ASP A 102 5.54 -8.05 5.96
N GLN A 103 5.32 -9.30 6.35
CA GLN A 103 4.81 -9.63 7.68
C GLN A 103 5.78 -9.21 8.81
N ASN A 104 7.09 -9.37 8.63
CA ASN A 104 8.06 -9.03 9.67
C ASN A 104 8.04 -7.54 9.94
N TYR A 105 8.02 -6.75 8.87
CA TYR A 105 7.92 -5.30 8.96
C TYR A 105 6.57 -4.84 9.52
N SER A 106 5.48 -5.43 9.02
CA SER A 106 4.14 -5.07 9.42
C SER A 106 3.90 -5.30 10.91
N GLN A 107 4.41 -6.40 11.47
CA GLN A 107 4.24 -6.75 12.89
C GLN A 107 4.87 -5.73 13.83
N THR A 108 6.00 -5.12 13.44
CA THR A 108 6.69 -4.13 14.27
C THR A 108 6.10 -2.74 14.08
N GLU A 109 5.79 -2.36 12.84
CA GLU A 109 5.45 -0.97 12.51
C GLU A 109 3.95 -0.66 12.51
N SER A 110 3.08 -1.68 12.47
CA SER A 110 1.63 -1.44 12.49
C SER A 110 1.16 -0.90 13.84
N GLN A 111 0.18 0.01 13.76
CA GLN A 111 -0.36 0.74 14.91
C GLN A 111 -1.85 0.46 15.08
N VAL A 112 -2.31 0.53 16.33
CA VAL A 112 -3.71 0.33 16.68
C VAL A 112 -4.16 1.45 17.61
N PHE A 113 -5.29 2.06 17.28
CA PHE A 113 -5.88 3.17 18.04
C PHE A 113 -7.28 2.78 18.51
N ALA A 114 -7.63 3.11 19.75
CA ALA A 114 -9.00 2.95 20.21
C ALA A 114 -9.90 3.99 19.52
N LEU A 115 -11.04 3.56 18.98
CA LEU A 115 -12.10 4.46 18.50
C LEU A 115 -13.20 4.62 19.55
N ASP A 116 -13.51 3.52 20.23
CA ASP A 116 -14.38 3.44 21.40
C ASP A 116 -13.96 2.22 22.25
N ALA A 117 -14.83 1.73 23.14
CA ALA A 117 -14.52 0.62 24.04
C ALA A 117 -14.31 -0.73 23.33
N GLU A 118 -14.94 -0.93 22.17
CA GLU A 118 -14.95 -2.21 21.45
C GLU A 118 -14.48 -2.10 20.01
N THR A 119 -14.35 -0.89 19.49
CA THR A 119 -13.92 -0.60 18.11
C THR A 119 -12.55 0.05 18.09
N TYR A 120 -11.72 -0.39 17.15
CA TYR A 120 -10.34 0.02 16.99
C TYR A 120 -10.05 0.36 15.54
N LEU A 121 -9.16 1.31 15.31
CA LEU A 121 -8.57 1.59 14.01
C LEU A 121 -7.22 0.88 13.94
N VAL A 122 -7.04 0.07 12.90
CA VAL A 122 -5.77 -0.57 12.58
C VAL A 122 -5.12 0.17 11.42
N HIS A 123 -3.95 0.73 11.68
CA HIS A 123 -3.02 1.22 10.68
C HIS A 123 -2.06 0.08 10.34
N LEU A 124 -2.38 -0.67 9.28
CA LEU A 124 -1.55 -1.78 8.83
C LEU A 124 -0.48 -1.24 7.89
N GLN A 125 0.77 -1.31 8.33
CA GLN A 125 1.92 -0.89 7.51
C GLN A 125 2.40 -2.06 6.68
N CYS A 126 1.96 -2.13 5.42
CA CYS A 126 2.08 -3.28 4.54
C CYS A 126 3.51 -3.63 4.15
N SER A 127 4.29 -2.63 3.72
CA SER A 127 5.67 -2.82 3.27
C SER A 127 6.42 -1.49 3.32
N LEU A 128 7.76 -1.56 3.30
CA LEU A 128 8.63 -0.39 3.19
C LEU A 128 9.24 -0.31 1.80
N ALA A 129 9.03 0.83 1.12
CA ALA A 129 9.84 1.21 -0.03
C ALA A 129 10.98 2.14 0.40
N ALA A 130 11.85 2.53 -0.53
CA ALA A 130 13.04 3.32 -0.24
C ALA A 130 12.80 4.65 0.49
N TYR A 131 11.61 5.26 0.34
CA TYR A 131 11.33 6.61 0.84
C TYR A 131 10.00 6.77 1.57
N GLN A 132 9.14 5.74 1.55
CA GLN A 132 7.83 5.72 2.17
C GLN A 132 7.34 4.28 2.31
N ALA A 133 6.37 4.05 3.19
CA ALA A 133 5.73 2.75 3.33
C ALA A 133 4.40 2.71 2.55
N SER A 134 3.85 1.52 2.39
CA SER A 134 2.48 1.32 1.94
C SER A 134 1.59 0.92 3.12
N PHE A 135 0.32 1.30 3.07
CA PHE A 135 -0.62 1.18 4.17
C PHE A 135 -1.97 0.69 3.70
N GLU A 136 -2.60 -0.15 4.52
CA GLU A 136 -4.05 -0.36 4.53
C GLU A 136 -4.63 0.09 5.87
N PHE A 137 -5.89 0.48 5.87
CA PHE A 137 -6.62 0.88 7.06
C PHE A 137 -7.81 -0.05 7.27
N LEU A 138 -8.00 -0.52 8.50
CA LEU A 138 -9.10 -1.41 8.85
C LEU A 138 -9.75 -0.95 10.16
N THR A 139 -11.05 -1.17 10.30
CA THR A 139 -11.67 -1.19 11.62
C THR A 139 -11.65 -2.60 12.18
N TYR A 140 -11.37 -2.72 13.47
CA TYR A 140 -11.52 -3.96 14.23
C TYR A 140 -12.62 -3.77 15.28
N GLN A 141 -13.65 -4.61 15.24
CA GLN A 141 -14.69 -4.67 16.27
C GLN A 141 -14.52 -5.93 17.10
N LYS A 142 -14.36 -5.78 18.42
CA LYS A 142 -14.30 -6.88 19.36
C LYS A 142 -15.68 -7.56 19.43
N LYS A 143 -15.72 -8.90 19.27
CA LYS A 143 -16.93 -9.71 19.51
C LYS A 143 -16.61 -10.90 20.40
N ALA A 144 -17.66 -11.54 20.93
CA ALA A 144 -17.53 -12.71 21.81
C ALA A 144 -16.87 -13.93 21.13
N SER A 145 -16.98 -14.04 19.80
CA SER A 145 -16.51 -15.18 19.01
C SER A 145 -15.17 -14.94 18.28
N GLY A 146 -14.41 -13.92 18.69
CA GLY A 146 -13.31 -13.36 17.89
C GLY A 146 -13.74 -12.06 17.21
N GLY A 147 -12.80 -11.17 16.97
CA GLY A 147 -13.10 -9.85 16.42
C GLY A 147 -13.33 -9.88 14.91
N GLU A 148 -13.99 -8.83 14.43
CA GLU A 148 -14.29 -8.63 13.02
C GLU A 148 -13.42 -7.51 12.45
N PHE A 149 -12.71 -7.79 11.36
CA PHE A 149 -11.99 -6.79 10.59
C PHE A 149 -12.80 -6.35 9.38
N LYS A 150 -12.92 -5.04 9.18
CA LYS A 150 -13.46 -4.45 7.96
C LYS A 150 -12.38 -3.56 7.32
N PRO A 151 -11.79 -3.98 6.19
CA PRO A 151 -10.91 -3.12 5.41
C PRO A 151 -11.65 -1.88 4.90
N MET A 152 -10.99 -0.74 4.92
CA MET A 152 -11.50 0.52 4.38
C MET A 152 -10.91 0.80 3.00
N THR A 153 -11.56 1.70 2.27
CA THR A 153 -11.01 2.29 1.05
C THR A 153 -10.77 3.78 1.27
N LEU A 154 -9.80 4.33 0.55
CA LEU A 154 -9.48 5.75 0.53
C LEU A 154 -9.71 6.30 -0.86
N THR A 155 -10.37 7.45 -0.93
CA THR A 155 -10.47 8.22 -2.17
C THR A 155 -9.15 8.94 -2.44
N VAL A 156 -8.52 8.66 -3.58
CA VAL A 156 -7.30 9.31 -4.04
C VAL A 156 -7.47 9.83 -5.47
N PHE A 157 -6.48 10.59 -5.95
CA PHE A 157 -6.47 11.12 -7.32
C PHE A 157 -5.17 10.76 -8.02
N ASN A 158 -5.28 10.26 -9.25
CA ASN A 158 -4.17 10.05 -10.16
C ASN A 158 -4.33 10.90 -11.42
N GLU A 159 -3.22 11.15 -12.13
CA GLU A 159 -3.25 11.82 -13.42
C GLU A 159 -3.55 10.82 -14.53
N ASN A 160 -4.56 11.08 -15.36
CA ASN A 160 -4.81 10.27 -16.55
C ASN A 160 -3.87 10.67 -17.71
N PRO A 161 -3.83 9.92 -18.82
CA PRO A 161 -2.96 10.24 -19.95
C PRO A 161 -3.17 11.63 -20.58
N SER A 162 -4.27 12.32 -20.28
CA SER A 162 -4.55 13.70 -20.72
C SER A 162 -4.09 14.76 -19.71
N GLY A 163 -3.39 14.39 -18.64
CA GLY A 163 -2.92 15.32 -17.62
C GLY A 163 -4.02 15.77 -16.64
N LYS A 164 -5.17 15.08 -16.59
CA LYS A 164 -6.28 15.47 -15.72
C LYS A 164 -6.36 14.57 -14.47
N PRO A 165 -6.64 15.13 -13.28
CA PRO A 165 -6.91 14.33 -12.10
C PRO A 165 -8.14 13.44 -12.29
N THR A 166 -8.03 12.19 -11.88
CA THR A 166 -9.09 11.19 -11.93
C THR A 166 -9.20 10.55 -10.57
N GLN A 167 -10.43 10.53 -10.04
CA GLN A 167 -10.72 9.97 -8.73
C GLN A 167 -10.74 8.45 -8.80
N GLU A 168 -10.19 7.80 -7.77
CA GLU A 168 -10.27 6.36 -7.56
C GLU A 168 -10.43 6.05 -6.08
N ASN A 169 -10.92 4.85 -5.76
CA ASN A 169 -10.93 4.33 -4.40
C ASN A 169 -9.94 3.17 -4.31
N VAL A 170 -8.98 3.28 -3.40
CA VAL A 170 -7.91 2.29 -3.21
C VAL A 170 -7.97 1.70 -1.80
N ARG A 171 -7.53 0.45 -1.66
CA ARG A 171 -7.33 -0.17 -0.34
C ARG A 171 -5.94 0.13 0.21
N THR A 172 -4.94 -0.03 -0.65
CA THR A 172 -3.53 0.21 -0.32
C THR A 172 -3.10 1.59 -0.82
N VAL A 173 -2.44 2.37 0.03
CA VAL A 173 -1.89 3.69 -0.32
C VAL A 173 -0.44 3.80 0.12
N GLY A 174 0.41 4.38 -0.72
CA GLY A 174 1.79 4.73 -0.36
C GLY A 174 1.85 6.09 0.34
N GLY A 175 2.72 6.25 1.34
CA GLY A 175 2.98 7.56 1.93
C GLY A 175 3.50 7.52 3.37
N MET A 176 3.22 8.59 4.10
CA MET A 176 3.53 8.79 5.51
C MET A 176 2.26 9.26 6.21
N PRO A 177 1.43 8.31 6.72
CA PRO A 177 0.19 8.64 7.40
C PRO A 177 0.45 9.20 8.79
N THR A 178 -0.36 10.17 9.20
CA THR A 178 -0.43 10.68 10.56
C THR A 178 -1.90 10.73 10.97
N TYR A 179 -2.25 10.02 12.04
CA TYR A 179 -3.61 10.00 12.57
C TYR A 179 -3.68 10.73 13.90
N ASN A 180 -4.65 11.63 14.01
CA ASN A 180 -5.01 12.28 15.26
C ASN A 180 -6.27 11.60 15.81
N PRO A 181 -6.20 10.88 16.94
CA PRO A 181 -7.34 10.18 17.50
C PRO A 181 -8.38 11.10 18.15
N GLU A 182 -8.00 12.28 18.62
CA GLU A 182 -8.92 13.25 19.23
C GLU A 182 -9.87 13.84 18.19
N THR A 183 -9.33 14.21 17.03
CA THR A 183 -10.09 14.75 15.90
C THR A 183 -10.57 13.66 14.95
N ARG A 184 -10.10 12.41 15.12
CA ARG A 184 -10.31 11.28 14.21
C ARG A 184 -9.94 11.59 12.76
N SER A 185 -8.90 12.40 12.57
CA SER A 185 -8.43 12.84 11.24
C SER A 185 -7.16 12.10 10.83
N LEU A 186 -7.11 11.65 9.58
CA LEU A 186 -5.94 11.04 8.96
C LEU A 186 -5.38 11.98 7.91
N THR A 187 -4.08 12.28 8.00
CA THR A 187 -3.35 12.99 6.95
C THR A 187 -2.35 12.04 6.31
N ILE A 188 -2.27 12.00 4.99
CA ILE A 188 -1.30 11.18 4.26
C ILE A 188 -0.53 12.08 3.32
N PHE A 189 0.78 12.16 3.51
CA PHE A 189 1.70 12.73 2.54
C PHE A 189 2.29 11.60 1.69
N THR A 190 2.12 11.69 0.37
CA THR A 190 2.60 10.71 -0.60
C THR A 190 3.61 11.36 -1.53
N LYS A 191 4.77 10.75 -1.71
CA LYS A 191 5.74 11.12 -2.74
C LYS A 191 5.48 10.27 -3.99
N PHE A 192 5.52 10.90 -5.17
CA PHE A 192 5.45 10.16 -6.43
C PHE A 192 6.82 9.66 -6.90
N ARG A 193 7.91 10.24 -6.39
CA ARG A 193 9.28 9.74 -6.56
C ARG A 193 10.16 10.12 -5.37
N GLY A 194 11.33 9.50 -5.26
CA GLY A 194 12.22 9.66 -4.10
C GLY A 194 12.61 11.10 -3.76
N VAL A 195 12.78 11.96 -4.78
CA VAL A 195 13.11 13.38 -4.60
C VAL A 195 12.01 14.16 -3.88
N GLY A 196 10.74 13.74 -4.01
CA GLY A 196 9.61 14.39 -3.33
C GLY A 196 9.27 15.79 -3.85
N ASP A 197 9.66 16.13 -5.08
CA ASP A 197 9.30 17.37 -5.77
C ASP A 197 7.86 17.36 -6.36
N CYS A 198 7.21 16.19 -6.30
CA CYS A 198 5.85 15.93 -6.72
C CYS A 198 5.22 14.88 -5.79
N GLY A 199 3.91 14.91 -5.66
CA GLY A 199 3.20 14.08 -4.69
C GLY A 199 1.81 14.58 -4.39
N SER A 200 1.25 14.07 -3.29
CA SER A 200 -0.05 14.51 -2.76
C SER A 200 -0.05 14.66 -1.24
N LEU A 201 -0.93 15.53 -0.76
CA LEU A 201 -1.26 15.71 0.64
C LEU A 201 -2.77 15.55 0.78
N ALA A 202 -3.20 14.44 1.39
CA ALA A 202 -4.59 14.08 1.55
C ALA A 202 -4.99 14.13 3.03
N ASN A 203 -6.14 14.75 3.33
CA ASN A 203 -6.74 14.80 4.65
C ASN A 203 -8.08 14.08 4.60
N TYR A 204 -8.28 13.16 5.53
CA TYR A 204 -9.50 12.36 5.69
C TYR A 204 -10.05 12.54 7.11
N GLN A 205 -11.36 12.37 7.23
CA GLN A 205 -12.08 12.32 8.49
C GLN A 205 -12.72 10.95 8.63
N LEU A 206 -12.44 10.25 9.74
CA LEU A 206 -13.11 9.01 10.05
C LEU A 206 -14.54 9.31 10.54
N LYS A 207 -15.53 8.80 9.81
CA LYS A 207 -16.97 8.88 10.15
C LYS A 207 -17.63 7.55 9.82
N ASP A 208 -18.50 7.09 10.72
CA ASP A 208 -19.28 5.86 10.52
C ASP A 208 -18.43 4.63 10.16
N GLY A 209 -17.19 4.58 10.68
CA GLY A 209 -16.25 3.49 10.44
C GLY A 209 -15.54 3.56 9.07
N GLU A 210 -15.62 4.68 8.36
CA GLU A 210 -14.98 4.87 7.06
C GLU A 210 -14.26 6.22 6.98
N PHE A 211 -13.14 6.27 6.25
CA PHE A 211 -12.43 7.51 5.98
C PHE A 211 -13.08 8.25 4.83
N GLN A 212 -13.63 9.43 5.13
CA GLN A 212 -14.15 10.35 4.14
C GLN A 212 -13.08 11.38 3.79
N LEU A 213 -12.78 11.54 2.51
CA LEU A 213 -11.86 12.58 2.05
C LEU A 213 -12.42 13.96 2.41
N VAL A 214 -11.59 14.80 3.00
CA VAL A 214 -11.90 16.20 3.35
C VAL A 214 -11.16 17.16 2.43
N LYS A 215 -9.90 16.88 2.13
CA LYS A 215 -9.03 17.71 1.28
C LYS A 215 -7.99 16.86 0.58
N TYR A 216 -7.69 17.16 -0.67
CA TYR A 216 -6.65 16.55 -1.48
C TYR A 216 -5.91 17.64 -2.24
N GLN A 217 -4.61 17.75 -2.03
CA GLN A 217 -3.74 18.61 -2.81
C GLN A 217 -2.72 17.73 -3.54
N ALA A 218 -2.41 18.06 -4.78
CA ALA A 218 -1.45 17.29 -5.56
C ALA A 218 -0.66 18.15 -6.54
N LYS A 219 0.63 17.87 -6.63
CA LYS A 219 1.52 18.31 -7.69
C LYS A 219 1.93 17.08 -8.47
N PHE A 220 1.28 16.83 -9.60
CA PHE A 220 1.59 15.69 -10.47
C PHE A 220 2.88 15.89 -11.28
N ALA A 221 3.20 17.14 -11.63
CA ALA A 221 4.41 17.47 -12.36
C ALA A 221 5.68 17.26 -11.50
N CYS A 222 6.49 16.28 -11.85
CA CYS A 222 7.80 15.98 -11.24
C CYS A 222 8.94 16.72 -11.96
N ASP A 223 8.90 18.04 -11.94
CA ASP A 223 9.77 18.95 -12.72
C ASP A 223 11.08 19.36 -12.02
N GLY A 224 11.35 18.82 -10.83
CA GLY A 224 12.50 19.19 -10.01
C GLY A 224 12.26 20.39 -9.10
N ASN A 225 11.14 21.11 -9.24
CA ASN A 225 10.79 22.24 -8.38
C ASN A 225 10.00 21.76 -7.16
N ALA A 226 10.72 21.48 -6.08
CA ALA A 226 10.11 21.15 -4.81
C ALA A 226 9.44 22.39 -4.20
N ILE A 227 8.17 22.25 -3.84
CA ILE A 227 7.42 23.22 -3.04
C ILE A 227 6.82 22.49 -1.83
N ASP A 228 6.45 23.25 -0.82
CA ASP A 228 5.76 22.71 0.35
C ASP A 228 4.47 21.97 -0.07
N PRO A 229 4.21 20.73 0.39
CA PRO A 229 2.97 20.02 0.11
C PRO A 229 1.69 20.77 0.48
N GLU A 230 1.73 21.68 1.47
CA GLU A 230 0.59 22.55 1.80
C GLU A 230 0.29 23.59 0.72
N LYS A 231 1.25 23.84 -0.19
CA LYS A 231 1.13 24.75 -1.33
C LYS A 231 0.86 24.03 -2.65
N TYR A 232 0.71 22.70 -2.64
CA TYR A 232 0.30 21.96 -3.82
C TYR A 232 -1.09 22.44 -4.29
N PRO A 233 -1.37 22.42 -5.61
CA PRO A 233 -2.71 22.69 -6.11
C PRO A 233 -3.77 21.84 -5.41
N GLN A 234 -4.83 22.48 -4.92
CA GLN A 234 -5.97 21.79 -4.35
C GLN A 234 -6.81 21.14 -5.46
N ILE A 235 -7.00 19.83 -5.36
CA ILE A 235 -7.82 19.00 -6.26
C ILE A 235 -9.18 18.72 -5.62
N PHE A 236 -9.22 18.67 -4.28
CA PHE A 236 -10.40 18.44 -3.46
C PHE A 236 -10.24 19.14 -2.08
N PRO A 237 -11.30 19.54 -1.37
CA PRO A 237 -12.65 19.65 -1.89
C PRO A 237 -12.68 20.68 -3.03
#